data_AF-A0A0B7IUX3-F1
#
_entry.id   AF-A0A0B7IUX3-F1
#
_cell.length_a   1.000
_cell.length_b   1.000
_cell.length_c   1.000
_cell.angle_alpha   90.00
_cell.angle_beta   90.00
_cell.angle_gamma   90.00
#
_symmetry.space_group_name_H-M   'P 1'
#
loop_
_entity.id
_entity.type
_entity.pdbx_description
1 polymer ?
#
loop_
_entity_poly.entity_id
_entity_poly.type
_entity_poly.pdbx_seq_one_letter_code
_entity_poly.pdbx_strand_id
1 'polypeptide(L)'
;MFVNSNFCFNFVSETKTKRFQNGNILINSKIKQKMKPNRKLVQEILSNNVFSLELAKILNVKQNVILKRAERYSQLLLLEMCVKFYKEQGFTEEDIFEKEEVEKN
;
A
#
# COMPACT_ATOMS: atom_id res chain seq x y z
N MET A 1 -40.13 -31.56 -16.72
CA MET A 1 -38.93 -31.72 -15.87
C MET A 1 -37.93 -30.66 -16.29
N PHE A 2 -37.55 -29.82 -15.33
CA PHE A 2 -36.64 -28.70 -15.46
C PHE A 2 -35.16 -29.13 -15.46
N VAL A 3 -34.32 -28.15 -15.79
CA VAL A 3 -32.83 -28.01 -15.70
C VAL A 3 -32.04 -28.61 -16.87
N ASN A 4 -31.12 -27.89 -17.54
CA ASN A 4 -30.19 -26.87 -17.05
C ASN A 4 -30.06 -25.67 -18.00
N SER A 5 -30.30 -24.49 -17.45
CA SER A 5 -29.96 -23.19 -18.02
C SER A 5 -28.49 -22.87 -17.71
N ASN A 6 -27.55 -23.34 -18.52
CA ASN A 6 -26.19 -22.80 -18.50
C ASN A 6 -26.15 -21.52 -19.33
N PHE A 7 -26.78 -20.46 -18.83
CA PHE A 7 -26.53 -19.10 -19.26
C PHE A 7 -25.35 -18.56 -18.43
N CYS A 8 -24.15 -19.04 -18.72
CA CYS A 8 -22.93 -18.40 -18.25
C CYS A 8 -22.63 -17.23 -19.18
N PHE A 9 -23.07 -16.05 -18.75
CA PHE A 9 -22.77 -14.77 -19.37
C PHE A 9 -21.25 -14.58 -19.42
N ASN A 10 -20.70 -14.64 -20.64
CA ASN A 10 -19.35 -14.21 -20.93
C ASN A 10 -19.25 -12.71 -20.69
N PHE A 11 -18.62 -12.30 -19.58
CA PHE A 11 -18.11 -10.95 -19.43
C PHE A 11 -16.64 -11.00 -19.02
N VAL A 12 -15.80 -11.34 -20.01
CA VAL A 12 -14.36 -11.12 -19.95
C VAL A 12 -14.14 -9.64 -20.24
N SER A 13 -14.01 -8.82 -19.19
CA SER A 13 -13.43 -7.49 -19.34
C SER A 13 -11.92 -7.66 -19.50
N GLU A 14 -11.47 -7.72 -20.75
CA GLU A 14 -10.06 -7.58 -21.13
C GLU A 14 -9.53 -6.21 -20.71
N THR A 15 -9.00 -6.10 -19.50
CA THR A 15 -8.11 -4.98 -19.18
C THR A 15 -6.76 -5.27 -19.80
N LYS A 16 -6.53 -4.70 -20.98
CA LYS A 16 -5.26 -4.71 -21.73
C LYS A 16 -4.08 -4.46 -20.76
N THR A 17 -3.35 -5.52 -20.43
CA THR A 17 -2.08 -5.39 -19.73
C THR A 17 -1.06 -4.86 -20.73
N LYS A 18 -0.79 -3.55 -20.68
CA LYS A 18 0.39 -2.98 -21.34
C LYS A 18 1.62 -3.55 -20.65
N ARG A 19 2.20 -4.60 -21.24
CA ARG A 19 3.56 -5.04 -20.94
C ARG A 19 4.51 -3.97 -21.46
N PHE A 20 4.93 -3.07 -20.59
CA PHE A 20 6.10 -2.22 -20.85
C PHE A 20 7.34 -3.10 -20.69
N GLN A 21 7.97 -3.47 -21.81
CA GLN A 21 9.36 -3.94 -21.78
C GLN A 21 10.23 -2.69 -21.67
N ASN A 22 10.79 -2.44 -20.49
CA ASN A 22 11.77 -1.38 -20.31
C ASN A 22 13.14 -2.01 -20.12
N GLY A 23 14.02 -1.72 -21.08
CA GLY A 23 15.39 -2.16 -21.13
C GLY A 23 16.23 -1.72 -19.92
N ASN A 24 17.43 -2.27 -19.90
CA ASN A 24 18.44 -2.10 -18.86
C ASN A 24 18.70 -0.61 -18.56
N ILE A 25 18.14 -0.11 -17.46
CA ILE A 25 18.51 1.19 -16.90
C ILE A 25 19.71 0.95 -15.99
N LEU A 26 20.90 1.34 -16.46
CA LEU A 26 22.10 1.48 -15.64
C LEU A 26 21.85 2.54 -14.56
N ILE A 27 21.36 2.14 -13.38
CA ILE A 27 21.29 3.01 -12.21
C ILE A 27 22.60 2.93 -11.43
N ASN A 28 23.57 3.77 -11.81
CA ASN A 28 24.53 4.30 -10.86
C ASN A 28 23.80 5.37 -10.02
N SER A 29 22.95 4.97 -9.07
CA SER A 29 22.21 5.94 -8.24
C SER A 29 22.83 6.03 -6.85
N LYS A 30 23.43 7.18 -6.53
CA LYS A 30 23.56 7.67 -5.15
C LYS A 30 22.26 7.33 -4.41
N ILE A 31 22.39 6.55 -3.33
CA ILE A 31 21.29 5.97 -2.56
C ILE A 31 20.24 7.06 -2.31
N LYS A 32 19.12 7.01 -3.04
CA LYS A 32 17.98 7.90 -2.82
C LYS A 32 17.41 7.43 -1.47
N GLN A 33 17.79 8.08 -0.38
CA GLN A 33 17.30 7.75 0.97
C GLN A 33 15.77 7.67 0.90
N LYS A 34 15.27 6.46 1.09
CA LYS A 34 13.87 6.12 0.89
C LYS A 34 13.20 6.30 2.24
N MET A 35 12.50 7.42 2.45
CA MET A 35 11.67 7.64 3.64
C MET A 35 10.82 6.39 3.92
N LYS A 36 10.83 5.97 5.19
CA LYS A 36 10.13 4.79 5.68
C LYS A 36 9.00 5.19 6.63
N PRO A 37 7.90 4.44 6.65
CA PRO A 37 6.88 4.61 7.67
C PRO A 37 7.44 4.17 9.02
N ASN A 38 7.09 4.91 10.07
CA ASN A 38 7.49 4.59 11.43
C ASN A 38 6.96 3.22 11.86
N ARG A 39 7.73 2.49 12.67
CA ARG A 39 7.39 1.16 13.18
C ARG A 39 6.10 1.15 14.01
N LYS A 40 5.85 2.20 14.80
CA LYS A 40 4.64 2.31 15.62
C LYS A 40 3.37 2.30 14.77
N LEU A 41 3.36 3.10 13.71
CA LEU A 41 2.26 3.15 12.74
C LEU A 41 2.05 1.78 12.07
N VAL A 42 3.13 1.15 11.63
CA VAL A 42 3.07 -0.18 10.99
C VAL A 42 2.49 -1.22 11.93
N GLN A 43 2.89 -1.20 13.20
CA GLN A 43 2.37 -2.11 14.21
C GLN A 43 0.87 -1.90 14.42
N GLU A 44 0.39 -0.66 14.46
CA GLU A 44 -1.04 -0.36 14.57
C GLU A 44 -1.82 -0.88 13.37
N ILE A 45 -1.29 -0.73 12.15
CA ILE A 45 -1.93 -1.28 10.94
C ILE A 45 -2.07 -2.80 11.01
N LEU A 46 -1.09 -3.48 11.62
CA LEU A 46 -1.08 -4.95 11.73
C LEU A 46 -1.94 -5.47 12.89
N SER A 47 -2.00 -4.75 14.01
CA SER A 47 -2.76 -5.14 15.21
C SER A 47 -4.24 -4.79 15.09
N ASN A 48 -4.56 -3.66 14.45
CA ASN A 48 -5.91 -3.13 14.40
C ASN A 48 -6.61 -3.47 13.07
N ASN A 49 -7.50 -4.45 13.15
CA ASN A 49 -8.26 -4.95 11.99
C ASN A 49 -9.18 -3.87 11.41
N VAL A 50 -9.82 -3.06 12.26
CA VAL A 50 -10.74 -2.00 11.81
C VAL A 50 -9.95 -0.93 11.06
N PHE A 51 -8.82 -0.52 11.61
CA PHE A 51 -7.93 0.48 11.01
C PHE A 51 -7.44 0.06 9.62
N SER A 52 -6.92 -1.17 9.50
CA SER A 52 -6.45 -1.69 8.21
C SER A 52 -7.56 -1.85 7.17
N LEU A 53 -8.80 -2.11 7.61
CA LEU A 53 -9.96 -2.22 6.74
C LEU A 53 -10.46 -0.85 6.26
N GLU A 54 -10.46 0.18 7.11
CA GLU A 54 -10.77 1.56 6.71
C GLU A 54 -9.74 2.10 5.71
N LEU A 55 -8.45 1.88 5.98
CA LEU A 55 -7.38 2.27 5.05
C LEU A 55 -7.54 1.56 3.70
N ALA A 56 -7.94 0.29 3.71
CA ALA A 56 -8.21 -0.48 2.51
C ALA A 56 -9.40 0.07 1.70
N LYS A 57 -10.45 0.55 2.37
CA LYS A 57 -11.61 1.20 1.72
C LYS A 57 -11.20 2.50 1.02
N ILE A 58 -10.41 3.35 1.69
CA ILE A 58 -9.93 4.63 1.12
C ILE A 58 -9.12 4.39 -0.15
N LEU A 59 -8.27 3.38 -0.13
CA LEU A 59 -7.42 3.02 -1.27
C LEU A 59 -8.12 2.12 -2.30
N ASN A 60 -9.37 1.70 -2.03
CA ASN A 60 -10.14 0.74 -2.82
C ASN A 60 -9.34 -0.54 -3.14
N VAL A 61 -8.67 -1.10 -2.14
CA VAL A 61 -7.89 -2.35 -2.25
C VAL A 61 -8.34 -3.37 -1.22
N LYS A 62 -7.90 -4.62 -1.40
CA LYS A 62 -8.10 -5.66 -0.38
C LYS A 62 -7.21 -5.38 0.83
N GLN A 63 -7.74 -5.65 2.03
CA GLN A 63 -7.00 -5.51 3.28
C GLN A 63 -5.65 -6.26 3.28
N ASN A 64 -5.60 -7.47 2.73
CA ASN A 64 -4.35 -8.24 2.60
C ASN A 64 -3.24 -7.49 1.85
N VAL A 65 -3.59 -6.60 0.92
CA VAL A 65 -2.61 -5.78 0.21
C VAL A 65 -2.01 -4.73 1.14
N ILE A 66 -2.82 -4.17 2.05
CA ILE A 66 -2.36 -3.22 3.07
C ILE A 66 -1.46 -3.90 4.09
N LEU A 67 -1.85 -5.07 4.61
CA LEU A 67 -1.04 -5.84 5.54
C LEU A 67 0.34 -6.18 4.94
N LYS A 68 0.37 -6.69 3.71
CA LYS A 68 1.63 -6.97 2.98
C LYS A 68 2.45 -5.72 2.65
N ARG A 69 1.83 -4.53 2.61
CA ARG A 69 2.54 -3.26 2.46
C ARG A 69 3.16 -2.83 3.79
N ALA A 70 2.45 -3.03 4.89
CA ALA A 70 2.91 -2.76 6.25
C ALA A 70 4.09 -3.66 6.63
N GLU A 71 3.99 -4.97 6.38
CA GLU A 71 5.08 -5.94 6.62
C GLU A 71 6.40 -5.56 5.93
N ARG A 72 6.32 -4.94 4.74
CA ARG A 72 7.47 -4.54 3.93
C ARG A 72 7.88 -3.08 4.11
N TYR A 73 7.26 -2.37 5.06
CA TYR A 73 7.49 -0.94 5.30
C TYR A 73 7.39 -0.11 4.01
N SER A 74 6.36 -0.38 3.21
CA SER A 74 6.21 0.21 1.89
C SER A 74 5.97 1.72 1.97
N GLN A 75 6.65 2.47 1.10
CA GLN A 75 6.45 3.92 0.95
C GLN A 75 5.04 4.29 0.50
N LEU A 76 4.27 3.33 -0.05
CA LEU A 76 2.87 3.55 -0.40
C LEU A 76 1.99 3.82 0.83
N LEU A 77 2.43 3.46 2.03
CA LEU A 77 1.74 3.84 3.26
C LEU A 77 1.92 5.33 3.60
N LEU A 78 2.90 6.00 3.01
CA LEU A 78 3.16 7.43 3.14
C LEU A 78 2.51 8.28 2.03
N LEU A 79 1.61 7.69 1.24
CA LEU A 79 0.80 8.44 0.28
C LEU A 79 -0.01 9.52 1.00
N GLU A 80 -0.19 10.68 0.37
CA GLU A 80 -0.90 11.82 0.95
C GLU A 80 -2.29 11.44 1.49
N MET A 81 -3.00 10.57 0.77
CA MET A 81 -4.32 10.06 1.20
C MET A 81 -4.25 9.29 2.52
N CYS A 82 -3.21 8.46 2.70
CA CYS A 82 -2.99 7.72 3.92
C CYS A 82 -2.59 8.66 5.07
N VAL A 83 -1.72 9.63 4.79
CA VAL A 83 -1.28 10.63 5.78
C VAL A 83 -2.45 11.43 6.31
N LYS A 84 -3.39 11.85 5.45
CA LYS A 84 -4.62 12.52 5.87
C LYS A 84 -5.44 11.65 6.83
N PHE A 85 -5.67 10.39 6.47
CA PHE A 85 -6.38 9.45 7.32
C PHE A 85 -5.68 9.26 8.68
N TYR A 86 -4.36 9.13 8.72
CA TYR A 86 -3.62 8.98 9.98
C TYR A 86 -3.78 10.22 10.87
N LYS A 87 -3.74 11.42 10.28
CA LYS A 87 -3.99 12.68 11.01
C LYS A 87 -5.42 12.74 11.58
N GLU A 88 -6.42 12.28 10.82
CA GLU A 88 -7.81 12.19 11.29
C GLU A 88 -7.96 11.21 12.47
N GLN A 89 -7.16 10.14 12.49
CA GLN A 89 -7.10 9.16 13.58
C GLN A 89 -6.24 9.62 14.77
N GLY A 90 -5.65 10.82 14.71
CA GLY A 90 -4.88 11.42 15.80
C GLY A 90 -3.36 11.16 15.77
N PHE A 91 -2.81 10.60 14.69
CA PHE A 91 -1.37 10.43 14.54
C PHE A 91 -0.66 11.74 14.19
N THR A 92 0.47 11.99 14.85
CA THR A 92 1.34 13.12 14.52
C THR A 92 2.27 12.79 13.35
N GLU A 93 2.83 13.80 12.69
CA GLU A 93 3.77 13.58 11.58
C GLU A 93 5.03 12.81 12.03
N GLU A 94 5.44 12.98 13.28
CA GLU A 94 6.58 12.27 13.88
C GLU A 94 6.30 10.79 14.10
N ASP A 95 5.03 10.44 14.34
CA ASP A 95 4.58 9.06 14.44
C ASP A 95 4.37 8.41 13.07
N ILE A 96 4.25 9.19 12.00
CA ILE A 96 4.04 8.69 10.64
C ILE A 96 5.38 8.47 9.93
N PHE A 97 6.28 9.43 10.03
CA PHE A 97 7.58 9.40 9.35
C PHE A 97 8.67 8.92 10.31
N GLU A 98 9.40 7.87 9.93
CA GLU A 98 10.62 7.50 10.63
C GLU A 98 11.66 8.60 10.35
N LYS A 99 11.97 9.44 11.34
CA LYS A 99 13.14 10.32 11.27
C LYS A 99 14.35 9.40 11.18
N GLU A 100 14.94 9.26 10.01
CA GLU A 100 16.25 8.63 9.89
C GLU A 100 17.22 9.50 10.70
N GLU A 101 17.59 9.05 11.91
CA GLU A 101 18.77 9.56 12.58
C GLU A 101 19.93 9.29 11.62
N VAL A 102 20.36 10.35 10.94
CA VAL A 102 21.56 10.33 10.11
C VAL A 102 22.71 10.07 11.07
N GLU A 103 23.16 8.81 11.15
CA GLU A 103 24.45 8.48 11.73
C GLU A 103 25.50 9.33 11.00
N LYS A 104 26.00 10.34 11.71
CA LYS A 104 27.13 11.16 11.27
C LYS A 104 28.37 10.26 11.32
N ASN A 105 28.81 9.76 10.16
CA ASN A 105 30.16 9.25 9.97
C ASN A 105 31.00 10.29 9.23
#